data_AF-A0A315X470-F1
#
_entry.id   AF-A0A315X470-F1
#
_cell.length_a   1.000
_cell.length_b   1.000
_cell.length_c   1.000
_cell.angle_alpha   90.00
_cell.angle_beta   90.00
_cell.angle_gamma   90.00
#
_symmetry.space_group_name_H-M   'P 1'
#
loop_
_entity.id
_entity.type
_entity.pdbx_description
1 polymer ?
#
loop_
_entity_poly.entity_id
_entity_poly.type
_entity_poly.pdbx_seq_one_letter_code
_entity_poly.pdbx_strand_id
1 'polypeptide(L)'
;MARGPCAKLLRGRARAANAVPRGRGIEMTPELRAILDRFIYEQATVTHIVTSLPAEGAERVVGETGWTIRQLVAHFAESQEGYAAAIGRWLAGEQVEPAGFDRDRANAETARTHAETPLPELLVRLRKSLRALFAAFHAIPDERLADPFGPSSGLESFHTWKRHYLDHGLDLIDAAPEVRFDPLVLNWLLYAEFIDERSKERQRQLMEDVRAHYAARPGDDVEVEA
;
A
#
# COMPACT_ATOMS: atom_id res chain seq x y z
N MET A 1 -42.81 44.18 22.42
CA MET A 1 -41.85 43.23 21.84
C MET A 1 -41.98 41.92 22.59
N ALA A 2 -42.65 40.95 21.97
CA ALA A 2 -43.16 39.75 22.63
C ALA A 2 -42.09 38.66 22.75
N ARG A 3 -41.94 38.11 23.96
CA ARG A 3 -41.25 36.84 24.22
C ARG A 3 -42.24 35.70 23.91
N GLY A 4 -41.82 34.73 23.09
CA GLY A 4 -42.56 33.51 22.75
C GLY A 4 -41.70 32.25 22.99
N PRO A 5 -42.32 31.05 23.12
CA PRO A 5 -41.89 30.03 24.07
C PRO A 5 -41.20 28.78 23.49
N CYS A 6 -40.64 28.04 24.44
CA CYS A 6 -40.09 26.68 24.48
C CYS A 6 -40.88 25.58 23.70
N ALA A 7 -40.16 24.75 22.93
CA ALA A 7 -40.48 23.36 22.53
C ALA A 7 -39.37 22.85 21.58
N LYS A 8 -38.88 21.61 21.53
CA LYS A 8 -39.13 20.34 22.22
C LYS A 8 -37.88 19.48 21.99
N LEU A 9 -37.57 18.63 22.97
CA LEU A 9 -36.64 17.52 22.85
C LEU A 9 -36.89 16.68 21.59
N LEU A 10 -35.83 16.35 20.85
CA LEU A 10 -35.76 15.11 20.09
C LEU A 10 -34.56 14.30 20.58
N ARG A 11 -34.83 13.46 21.59
CA ARG A 11 -34.03 12.29 21.91
C ARG A 11 -34.25 11.26 20.78
N GLY A 12 -33.29 11.15 19.87
CA GLY A 12 -33.18 10.03 18.94
C GLY A 12 -32.25 8.97 19.51
N ARG A 13 -32.83 7.88 20.03
CA ARG A 13 -32.13 6.68 20.45
C ARG A 13 -31.51 5.96 19.24
N ALA A 14 -30.27 5.53 19.43
CA ALA A 14 -29.66 4.27 18.99
C ALA A 14 -29.82 3.81 17.52
N ARG A 15 -28.69 3.83 16.80
CA ARG A 15 -28.18 2.60 16.20
C ARG A 15 -26.83 2.30 16.83
N ALA A 16 -26.84 1.44 17.85
CA ALA A 16 -25.64 0.67 18.17
C ALA A 16 -25.33 -0.15 16.91
N ALA A 17 -24.34 0.28 16.16
CA ALA A 17 -23.79 -0.51 15.07
C ALA A 17 -23.38 -1.85 15.66
N ASN A 18 -23.84 -2.93 15.02
CA ASN A 18 -23.61 -4.32 15.37
C ASN A 18 -22.15 -4.55 15.76
N ALA A 19 -21.88 -4.58 17.06
CA ALA A 19 -20.65 -5.14 17.58
C ALA A 19 -20.82 -6.66 17.43
N VAL A 20 -20.28 -7.20 16.33
CA VAL A 20 -20.05 -8.64 16.19
C VAL A 20 -19.30 -9.08 17.46
N PRO A 21 -19.83 -10.05 18.23
CA PRO A 21 -19.14 -10.55 19.41
C PRO A 21 -17.74 -10.98 18.97
N ARG A 22 -16.70 -10.32 19.51
CA ARG A 22 -15.32 -10.77 19.32
C ARG A 22 -15.21 -12.12 20.02
N GLY A 23 -15.38 -13.20 19.25
CA GLY A 23 -14.98 -14.53 19.67
C GLY A 23 -13.53 -14.49 20.15
N ARG A 24 -13.16 -15.41 21.04
CA ARG A 24 -11.76 -15.62 21.49
C ARG A 24 -10.80 -15.29 20.35
N GLY A 25 -9.91 -14.33 20.60
CA GLY A 25 -9.10 -13.68 19.58
C GLY A 25 -8.55 -14.69 18.59
N ILE A 26 -9.07 -14.64 17.36
CA ILE A 26 -8.51 -15.40 16.24
C ILE A 26 -7.10 -14.86 16.09
N GLU A 27 -6.13 -15.64 16.55
CA GLU A 27 -4.74 -15.32 16.34
C GLU A 27 -4.44 -15.56 14.87
N MET A 28 -3.95 -14.53 14.19
CA MET A 28 -3.57 -14.62 12.80
C MET A 28 -2.44 -15.64 12.62
N THR A 29 -2.56 -16.54 11.64
CA THR A 29 -1.50 -17.49 11.29
C THR A 29 -0.16 -16.77 11.03
N PRO A 30 0.98 -17.44 11.26
CA PRO A 30 2.29 -16.90 10.91
C PRO A 30 2.38 -16.44 9.46
N GLU A 31 1.77 -17.16 8.52
CA GLU A 31 1.79 -16.84 7.09
C GLU A 31 1.02 -15.55 6.79
N LEU A 32 -0.21 -15.40 7.31
CA LEU A 32 -0.98 -14.16 7.16
C LEU A 32 -0.27 -12.98 7.83
N ARG A 33 0.36 -13.21 8.99
CA ARG A 33 1.13 -12.18 9.69
C ARG A 33 2.32 -11.73 8.83
N ALA A 34 3.06 -12.65 8.23
CA ALA A 34 4.17 -12.32 7.33
C ALA A 34 3.73 -11.53 6.08
N ILE A 35 2.55 -11.84 5.52
CA ILE A 35 1.93 -11.08 4.43
C ILE A 35 1.63 -9.65 4.87
N LEU A 36 1.05 -9.48 6.06
CA LEU A 36 0.67 -8.18 6.60
C LEU A 36 1.88 -7.34 7.02
N ASP A 37 2.89 -7.96 7.61
CA ASP A 37 4.18 -7.34 7.92
C ASP A 37 4.85 -6.82 6.65
N ARG A 38 4.71 -7.55 5.54
CA ARG A 38 5.19 -7.08 4.23
C ARG A 38 4.47 -5.81 3.79
N PHE A 39 3.14 -5.73 3.90
CA PHE A 39 2.40 -4.50 3.60
C PHE A 39 2.82 -3.32 4.47
N ILE A 40 3.07 -3.55 5.76
CA ILE A 40 3.55 -2.52 6.69
C ILE A 40 4.91 -2.01 6.23
N TYR A 41 5.85 -2.92 5.94
CA TYR A 41 7.20 -2.59 5.50
C TYR A 41 7.20 -1.81 4.17
N GLU A 42 6.43 -2.27 3.19
CA GLU A 42 6.35 -1.63 1.86
C GLU A 42 5.70 -0.25 1.93
N GLN A 43 4.59 -0.10 2.67
CA GLN A 43 3.97 1.19 2.85
C GLN A 43 4.89 2.18 3.59
N ALA A 44 5.61 1.72 4.62
CA ALA A 44 6.57 2.56 5.33
C ALA A 44 7.68 3.05 4.40
N THR A 45 8.19 2.16 3.53
CA THR A 45 9.23 2.51 2.56
C THR A 45 8.73 3.49 1.51
N VAL A 46 7.53 3.28 0.94
CA VAL A 46 6.93 4.23 0.00
C VAL A 46 6.63 5.57 0.67
N THR A 47 6.17 5.56 1.93
CA THR A 47 5.98 6.80 2.69
C THR A 47 7.31 7.55 2.84
N HIS A 48 8.39 6.85 3.21
CA HIS A 48 9.74 7.44 3.33
C HIS A 48 10.21 8.09 2.02
N ILE A 49 10.13 7.35 0.91
CA ILE A 49 10.46 7.85 -0.43
C ILE A 49 9.71 9.14 -0.71
N VAL A 50 8.38 9.09 -0.59
CA VAL A 50 7.48 10.17 -0.96
C VAL A 50 7.65 11.40 -0.07
N THR A 51 7.94 11.23 1.23
CA THR A 51 8.21 12.35 2.14
C THR A 51 9.60 12.96 1.99
N SER A 52 10.51 12.28 1.31
CA SER A 52 11.87 12.76 1.04
C SER A 52 11.98 13.52 -0.28
N LEU A 53 10.91 13.57 -1.07
CA LEU A 53 10.88 14.28 -2.34
C LEU A 53 10.90 15.81 -2.14
N PRO A 54 11.49 16.55 -3.10
CA PRO A 54 11.24 17.99 -3.19
C PRO A 54 9.76 18.27 -3.51
N ALA A 55 9.33 19.53 -3.33
CA ALA A 55 7.93 19.92 -3.45
C ALA A 55 7.30 19.55 -4.81
N GLU A 56 8.06 19.65 -5.89
CA GLU A 56 7.68 19.29 -7.26
C GLU A 56 7.85 17.80 -7.59
N GLY A 57 8.50 17.02 -6.72
CA GLY A 57 8.79 15.61 -6.97
C GLY A 57 7.54 14.75 -7.15
N ALA A 58 6.43 15.14 -6.51
CA ALA A 58 5.15 14.45 -6.61
C ALA A 58 4.57 14.41 -8.04
N GLU A 59 4.97 15.35 -8.91
CA GLU A 59 4.49 15.47 -10.30
C GLU A 59 5.30 14.64 -11.30
N ARG A 60 6.40 14.01 -10.87
CA ARG A 60 7.25 13.22 -11.76
C ARG A 60 6.52 11.96 -12.20
N VAL A 61 6.65 11.64 -13.48
CA VAL A 61 6.03 10.46 -14.10
C VAL A 61 6.79 9.20 -13.71
N VAL A 62 6.05 8.12 -13.40
CA VAL A 62 6.56 6.84 -12.93
C VAL A 62 6.49 5.80 -14.04
N GLY A 63 7.65 5.41 -14.55
CA GLY A 63 7.80 4.33 -15.54
C GLY A 63 6.91 4.52 -16.78
N GLU A 64 6.44 3.39 -17.32
CA GLU A 64 5.58 3.36 -18.51
C GLU A 64 4.09 3.58 -18.19
N THR A 65 3.73 3.69 -16.90
CA THR A 65 2.33 3.88 -16.47
C THR A 65 1.75 5.22 -16.92
N GLY A 66 2.61 6.21 -17.14
CA GLY A 66 2.22 7.59 -17.41
C GLY A 66 1.65 8.33 -16.18
N TRP A 67 1.60 7.68 -15.01
CA TRP A 67 1.12 8.28 -13.78
C TRP A 67 2.20 9.10 -13.08
N THR A 68 1.81 10.15 -12.39
CA THR A 68 2.70 10.85 -11.47
C THR A 68 2.90 10.06 -10.18
N ILE A 69 3.95 10.36 -9.40
CA ILE A 69 4.15 9.77 -8.07
C ILE A 69 2.90 9.97 -7.19
N ARG A 70 2.27 11.16 -7.25
CA ARG A 70 1.00 11.43 -6.56
C ARG A 70 -0.09 10.42 -6.95
N GLN A 71 -0.31 10.21 -8.25
CA GLN A 71 -1.33 9.29 -8.75
C GLN A 71 -1.03 7.85 -8.33
N LEU A 72 0.24 7.45 -8.32
CA LEU A 72 0.66 6.13 -7.85
C LEU A 72 0.39 5.96 -6.34
N VAL A 73 0.61 6.97 -5.51
CA VAL A 73 0.26 6.94 -4.07
C VAL A 73 -1.25 6.79 -3.87
N ALA A 74 -2.06 7.50 -4.67
CA ALA A 74 -3.51 7.33 -4.67
C ALA A 74 -3.92 5.90 -5.06
N HIS A 75 -3.30 5.34 -6.10
CA HIS A 75 -3.50 3.96 -6.54
C HIS A 75 -3.22 2.93 -5.44
N PHE A 76 -2.13 3.09 -4.69
CA PHE A 76 -1.84 2.21 -3.56
C PHE A 76 -2.92 2.26 -2.48
N ALA A 77 -3.39 3.46 -2.14
CA ALA A 77 -4.44 3.61 -1.13
C ALA A 77 -5.76 2.97 -1.59
N GLU A 78 -6.18 3.24 -2.83
CA GLU A 78 -7.39 2.64 -3.43
C GLU A 78 -7.28 1.11 -3.50
N SER A 79 -6.12 0.58 -3.92
CA SER A 79 -5.90 -0.86 -4.03
C SER A 79 -6.02 -1.56 -2.67
N GLN A 80 -5.45 -0.97 -1.61
CA GLN A 80 -5.59 -1.50 -0.24
C GLN A 80 -7.04 -1.46 0.27
N GLU A 81 -7.78 -0.39 -0.04
CA GLU A 81 -9.21 -0.31 0.26
C GLU A 81 -10.00 -1.40 -0.49
N GLY A 82 -9.66 -1.62 -1.77
CA GLY A 82 -10.21 -2.68 -2.61
C GLY A 82 -9.93 -4.07 -2.04
N TYR A 83 -8.70 -4.34 -1.59
CA TYR A 83 -8.32 -5.62 -0.95
C TYR A 83 -9.11 -5.85 0.33
N ALA A 84 -9.23 -4.84 1.20
CA ALA A 84 -10.01 -4.94 2.43
C ALA A 84 -11.49 -5.23 2.13
N ALA A 85 -12.07 -4.56 1.12
CA ALA A 85 -13.44 -4.79 0.70
C ALA A 85 -13.65 -6.17 0.09
N ALA A 86 -12.69 -6.66 -0.70
CA ALA A 86 -12.68 -7.98 -1.30
C ALA A 86 -12.66 -9.09 -0.24
N ILE A 87 -11.82 -8.95 0.80
CA ILE A 87 -11.83 -9.85 1.97
C ILE A 87 -13.19 -9.83 2.65
N GLY A 88 -13.77 -8.64 2.88
CA GLY A 88 -15.09 -8.51 3.50
C GLY A 88 -16.19 -9.25 2.73
N ARG A 89 -16.25 -9.09 1.40
CA ARG A 89 -17.20 -9.80 0.53
C ARG A 89 -16.99 -11.31 0.58
N TRP A 90 -15.76 -11.76 0.48
CA TRP A 90 -15.41 -13.18 0.55
C TRP A 90 -15.84 -13.84 1.87
N LEU A 91 -15.61 -13.16 3.00
CA LEU A 91 -16.04 -13.65 4.31
C LEU A 91 -17.57 -13.69 4.44
N ALA A 92 -18.28 -12.79 3.76
CA ALA A 92 -19.74 -12.79 3.66
C ALA A 92 -20.30 -13.84 2.67
N GLY A 93 -19.44 -14.59 1.96
CA GLY A 93 -19.86 -15.54 0.93
C GLY A 93 -20.30 -14.88 -0.39
N GLU A 94 -19.94 -13.61 -0.58
CA GLU A 94 -20.20 -12.85 -1.80
C GLU A 94 -19.04 -12.97 -2.81
N GLN A 95 -19.28 -12.53 -4.05
CA GLN A 95 -18.21 -12.47 -5.05
C GLN A 95 -17.12 -11.48 -4.64
N VAL A 96 -15.86 -11.94 -4.70
CA VAL A 96 -14.67 -11.15 -4.37
C VAL A 96 -14.62 -9.88 -5.20
N GLU A 97 -14.79 -9.98 -6.51
CA GLU A 97 -14.89 -8.83 -7.42
C GLU A 97 -16.37 -8.66 -7.82
N PRO A 98 -16.90 -7.42 -7.82
CA PRO A 98 -18.24 -7.16 -8.32
C PRO A 98 -18.40 -7.58 -9.78
N ALA A 99 -19.60 -8.03 -10.16
CA ALA A 99 -19.90 -8.35 -11.54
C ALA A 99 -19.63 -7.15 -12.47
N GLY A 100 -18.84 -7.38 -13.52
CA GLY A 100 -18.45 -6.33 -14.48
C GLY A 100 -17.36 -5.38 -13.98
N PHE A 101 -16.64 -5.73 -12.91
CA PHE A 101 -15.47 -4.97 -12.48
C PHE A 101 -14.41 -4.94 -13.59
N ASP A 102 -13.96 -3.73 -13.90
CA ASP A 102 -12.92 -3.46 -14.88
C ASP A 102 -11.78 -2.74 -14.14
N ARG A 103 -10.69 -3.47 -13.94
CA ARG A 103 -9.52 -3.00 -13.20
C ARG A 103 -8.85 -1.81 -13.89
N ASP A 104 -8.75 -1.82 -15.21
CA ASP A 104 -8.07 -0.76 -15.96
C ASP A 104 -8.88 0.52 -15.90
N ARG A 105 -10.21 0.41 -16.04
CA ARG A 105 -11.11 1.55 -15.85
C ARG A 105 -11.03 2.11 -14.43
N ALA A 106 -11.03 1.26 -13.40
CA ALA A 106 -10.93 1.70 -12.01
C ALA A 106 -9.59 2.40 -11.72
N ASN A 107 -8.49 1.88 -12.27
CA ASN A 107 -7.16 2.47 -12.17
C ASN A 107 -7.11 3.85 -12.86
N ALA A 108 -7.64 3.95 -14.08
CA ALA A 108 -7.71 5.21 -14.82
C ALA A 108 -8.58 6.26 -14.09
N GLU A 109 -9.71 5.84 -13.52
CA GLU A 109 -10.57 6.69 -12.69
C GLU A 109 -9.83 7.22 -11.46
N THR A 110 -9.08 6.36 -10.78
CA THR A 110 -8.31 6.71 -9.58
C THR A 110 -7.25 7.75 -9.92
N ALA A 111 -6.47 7.52 -10.96
CA ALA A 111 -5.45 8.46 -11.43
C ALA A 111 -6.06 9.82 -11.81
N ARG A 112 -7.23 9.82 -12.48
CA ARG A 112 -7.92 11.05 -12.86
C ARG A 112 -8.47 11.81 -11.65
N THR A 113 -9.19 11.11 -10.77
CA THR A 113 -9.81 11.70 -9.57
C THR A 113 -8.78 12.33 -8.64
N HIS A 114 -7.59 11.72 -8.55
CA HIS A 114 -6.54 12.17 -7.63
C HIS A 114 -5.39 12.94 -8.29
N ALA A 115 -5.56 13.38 -9.55
CA ALA A 115 -4.54 14.13 -10.28
C ALA A 115 -4.08 15.38 -9.50
N GLU A 116 -4.98 16.04 -8.77
CA GLU A 116 -4.72 17.29 -8.05
C GLU A 116 -4.77 17.14 -6.51
N THR A 117 -5.00 15.92 -5.99
CA THR A 117 -5.10 15.74 -4.53
C THR A 117 -3.74 15.97 -3.87
N PRO A 118 -3.63 16.85 -2.85
CA PRO A 118 -2.37 17.10 -2.16
C PRO A 118 -1.75 15.81 -1.60
N LEU A 119 -0.45 15.64 -1.82
CA LEU A 119 0.29 14.46 -1.38
C LEU A 119 0.13 14.16 0.13
N PRO A 120 0.12 15.15 1.05
CA PRO A 120 -0.14 14.89 2.47
C PRO A 120 -1.51 14.23 2.74
N GLU A 121 -2.54 14.59 1.98
CA GLU A 121 -3.88 13.98 2.11
C GLU A 121 -3.87 12.53 1.63
N LEU A 122 -3.18 12.25 0.52
CA LEU A 122 -3.00 10.89 0.02
C LEU A 122 -2.22 10.01 1.01
N LEU A 123 -1.20 10.55 1.68
CA LEU A 123 -0.49 9.82 2.74
C LEU A 123 -1.38 9.53 3.96
N VAL A 124 -2.29 10.42 4.32
CA VAL A 124 -3.30 10.15 5.36
C VAL A 124 -4.24 9.03 4.91
N ARG A 125 -4.70 9.06 3.65
CA ARG A 125 -5.54 8.00 3.06
C ARG A 125 -4.80 6.66 3.05
N LEU A 126 -3.56 6.63 2.60
CA LEU A 126 -2.71 5.44 2.54
C LEU A 126 -2.53 4.77 3.92
N ARG A 127 -2.33 5.55 4.98
CA ARG A 127 -2.28 4.99 6.35
C ARG A 127 -3.63 4.44 6.80
N LYS A 128 -4.73 5.10 6.41
CA LYS A 128 -6.09 4.65 6.73
C LYS A 128 -6.42 3.34 6.01
N SER A 129 -6.04 3.21 4.74
CA SER A 129 -6.26 2.01 3.94
C SER A 129 -5.48 0.81 4.49
N LEU A 130 -4.24 0.99 4.96
CA LEU A 130 -3.50 -0.09 5.63
C LEU A 130 -4.19 -0.55 6.92
N ARG A 131 -4.73 0.37 7.74
CA ARG A 131 -5.49 -0.01 8.94
C ARG A 131 -6.75 -0.80 8.60
N ALA A 132 -7.44 -0.43 7.52
CA ALA A 132 -8.61 -1.17 7.03
C ALA A 132 -8.22 -2.57 6.56
N LEU A 133 -7.12 -2.68 5.80
CA LEU A 133 -6.58 -3.95 5.35
C LEU A 133 -6.15 -4.84 6.53
N PHE A 134 -5.48 -4.27 7.52
CA PHE A 134 -5.09 -4.96 8.76
C PHE A 134 -6.31 -5.52 9.50
N ALA A 135 -7.37 -4.72 9.64
CA ALA A 135 -8.61 -5.16 10.26
C ALA A 135 -9.29 -6.28 9.45
N ALA A 136 -9.23 -6.22 8.12
CA ALA A 136 -9.77 -7.26 7.23
C ALA A 136 -9.00 -8.58 7.36
N PHE A 137 -7.66 -8.55 7.35
CA PHE A 137 -6.84 -9.74 7.57
C PHE A 137 -7.10 -10.40 8.92
N HIS A 138 -7.27 -9.60 9.99
CA HIS A 138 -7.61 -10.12 11.31
C HIS A 138 -8.98 -10.79 11.40
N ALA A 139 -9.86 -10.55 10.44
CA ALA A 139 -11.18 -11.15 10.40
C ALA A 139 -11.19 -12.52 9.69
N ILE A 140 -10.07 -12.93 9.07
CA ILE A 140 -9.98 -14.18 8.31
C ILE A 140 -9.76 -15.36 9.27
N PRO A 141 -10.68 -16.33 9.35
CA PRO A 141 -10.43 -17.60 10.03
C PRO A 141 -9.41 -18.43 9.26
N ASP A 142 -8.51 -19.11 9.98
CA ASP A 142 -7.42 -19.90 9.40
C ASP A 142 -7.93 -20.95 8.40
N GLU A 143 -9.05 -21.62 8.72
CA GLU A 143 -9.67 -22.63 7.87
C GLU A 143 -10.12 -22.09 6.50
N ARG A 144 -10.34 -20.78 6.37
CA ARG A 144 -10.76 -20.16 5.11
C ARG A 144 -9.59 -19.94 4.16
N LEU A 145 -8.34 -20.02 4.59
CA LEU A 145 -7.19 -19.66 3.74
C LEU A 145 -7.05 -20.53 2.48
N ALA A 146 -7.51 -21.78 2.55
CA ALA A 146 -7.54 -22.71 1.43
C ALA A 146 -8.81 -22.58 0.56
N ASP A 147 -9.81 -21.82 1.00
CA ASP A 147 -11.06 -21.67 0.27
C ASP A 147 -10.88 -20.81 -1.00
N PRO A 148 -11.73 -21.00 -2.01
CA PRO A 148 -11.73 -20.18 -3.21
C PRO A 148 -11.92 -18.69 -2.89
N PHE A 149 -11.02 -17.88 -3.44
CA PHE A 149 -10.99 -16.42 -3.45
C PHE A 149 -10.94 -15.96 -4.91
N GLY A 150 -12.10 -15.96 -5.57
CA GLY A 150 -12.15 -15.77 -7.02
C GLY A 150 -11.50 -16.96 -7.75
N PRO A 151 -10.52 -16.75 -8.65
CA PRO A 151 -9.91 -17.82 -9.43
C PRO A 151 -8.80 -18.61 -8.70
N SER A 152 -8.41 -18.21 -7.48
CA SER A 152 -7.32 -18.84 -6.70
C SER A 152 -7.76 -19.04 -5.25
N SER A 153 -6.93 -19.63 -4.39
CA SER A 153 -7.19 -19.64 -2.94
C SER A 153 -6.98 -18.26 -2.31
N GLY A 154 -7.52 -18.05 -1.11
CA GLY A 154 -7.27 -16.83 -0.33
C GLY A 154 -5.77 -16.59 -0.12
N LEU A 155 -5.05 -17.62 0.33
CA LEU A 155 -3.60 -17.51 0.57
C LEU A 155 -2.82 -17.12 -0.70
N GLU A 156 -3.07 -17.78 -1.84
CA GLU A 156 -2.41 -17.45 -3.11
C GLU A 156 -2.69 -16.01 -3.58
N SER A 157 -3.94 -15.55 -3.45
CA SER A 157 -4.31 -14.16 -3.75
C SER A 157 -3.54 -13.17 -2.88
N PHE A 158 -3.43 -13.42 -1.58
CA PHE A 158 -2.74 -12.52 -0.66
C PHE A 158 -1.23 -12.49 -0.89
N HIS A 159 -0.63 -13.62 -1.27
CA HIS A 159 0.77 -13.68 -1.71
C HIS A 159 1.03 -12.87 -2.98
N THR A 160 0.04 -12.78 -3.87
CA THR A 160 0.11 -11.92 -5.05
C THR A 160 0.00 -10.45 -4.64
N TRP A 161 -0.98 -10.10 -3.80
CA TRP A 161 -1.22 -8.72 -3.39
C TRP A 161 -0.07 -8.10 -2.59
N LYS A 162 0.64 -8.87 -1.74
CA LYS A 162 1.78 -8.34 -0.97
C LYS A 162 2.97 -7.92 -1.81
N ARG A 163 2.94 -8.17 -3.13
CA ARG A 163 3.97 -7.72 -4.07
C ARG A 163 3.63 -6.39 -4.73
N HIS A 164 2.41 -5.88 -4.53
CA HIS A 164 1.87 -4.80 -5.32
C HIS A 164 2.74 -3.52 -5.27
N TYR A 165 3.27 -3.16 -4.10
CA TYR A 165 4.20 -2.03 -4.02
C TYR A 165 5.52 -2.32 -4.74
N LEU A 166 6.04 -3.53 -4.59
CA LEU A 166 7.29 -3.94 -5.19
C LEU A 166 7.23 -3.94 -6.72
N ASP A 167 6.10 -4.34 -7.29
CA ASP A 167 5.88 -4.35 -8.74
C ASP A 167 5.97 -2.92 -9.34
N HIS A 168 5.85 -1.88 -8.51
CA HIS A 168 6.07 -0.47 -8.88
C HIS A 168 7.37 0.13 -8.32
N GLY A 169 8.11 -0.61 -7.47
CA GLY A 169 9.20 -0.07 -6.68
C GLY A 169 10.38 0.44 -7.52
N LEU A 170 10.77 -0.31 -8.56
CA LEU A 170 11.85 0.10 -9.46
C LEU A 170 11.47 1.34 -10.29
N ASP A 171 10.24 1.43 -10.78
CA ASP A 171 9.78 2.62 -11.50
C ASP A 171 9.71 3.85 -10.59
N LEU A 172 9.29 3.65 -9.34
CA LEU A 172 9.20 4.72 -8.35
C LEU A 172 10.58 5.31 -8.04
N ILE A 173 11.62 4.50 -7.86
CA ILE A 173 12.98 5.02 -7.60
C ILE A 173 13.62 5.66 -8.82
N ASP A 174 13.26 5.24 -10.03
CA ASP A 174 13.71 5.90 -11.26
C ASP A 174 13.10 7.31 -11.35
N ALA A 175 11.85 7.50 -10.88
CA ALA A 175 11.21 8.80 -10.78
C ALA A 175 11.67 9.64 -9.55
N ALA A 176 12.35 9.02 -8.58
CA ALA A 176 12.80 9.62 -7.33
C ALA A 176 14.33 9.46 -7.13
N PRO A 177 15.17 10.05 -7.99
CA PRO A 177 16.63 9.85 -7.95
C PRO A 177 17.27 10.27 -6.63
N GLU A 178 16.65 11.17 -5.85
CA GLU A 178 17.14 11.66 -4.56
C GLU A 178 17.29 10.54 -3.52
N VAL A 179 16.44 9.52 -3.59
CA VAL A 179 16.41 8.40 -2.66
C VAL A 179 16.91 7.10 -3.28
N ARG A 180 17.39 7.14 -4.52
CA ARG A 180 17.85 5.94 -5.25
C ARG A 180 18.90 5.14 -4.49
N PHE A 181 19.80 5.84 -3.80
CA PHE A 181 20.89 5.23 -3.00
C PHE A 181 20.67 5.35 -1.49
N ASP A 182 19.45 5.70 -1.06
CA ASP A 182 19.09 5.68 0.36
C ASP A 182 19.18 4.24 0.90
N PRO A 183 19.85 4.00 2.05
CA PRO A 183 20.04 2.64 2.56
C PRO A 183 18.74 1.86 2.83
N LEU A 184 17.66 2.53 3.24
CA LEU A 184 16.37 1.87 3.48
C LEU A 184 15.74 1.44 2.16
N VAL A 185 15.83 2.28 1.12
CA VAL A 185 15.33 1.99 -0.22
C VAL A 185 16.15 0.87 -0.89
N LEU A 186 17.48 0.90 -0.75
CA LEU A 186 18.35 -0.16 -1.24
C LEU A 186 18.06 -1.49 -0.55
N ASN A 187 17.88 -1.48 0.78
CA ASN A 187 17.50 -2.70 1.50
C ASN A 187 16.15 -3.25 1.00
N TRP A 188 15.20 -2.39 0.67
CA TRP A 188 13.91 -2.82 0.15
C TRP A 188 14.02 -3.49 -1.23
N LEU A 189 14.75 -2.87 -2.15
CA LEU A 189 14.79 -3.31 -3.55
C LEU A 189 15.84 -4.36 -3.86
N LEU A 190 16.99 -4.37 -3.17
CA LEU A 190 18.05 -5.35 -3.44
C LEU A 190 17.75 -6.73 -2.86
N TYR A 191 16.93 -6.80 -1.81
CA TYR A 191 16.49 -8.07 -1.21
C TYR A 191 15.09 -8.49 -1.67
N ALA A 192 14.50 -7.76 -2.60
CA ALA A 192 13.22 -8.11 -3.19
C ALA A 192 13.34 -9.28 -4.17
N GLU A 193 12.33 -10.15 -4.17
CA GLU A 193 12.21 -11.25 -5.14
C GLU A 193 11.35 -10.84 -6.33
N PHE A 194 12.01 -10.37 -7.40
CA PHE A 194 11.36 -10.10 -8.67
C PHE A 194 11.15 -11.40 -9.46
N ILE A 195 9.96 -11.57 -10.04
CA ILE A 195 9.62 -12.80 -10.78
C ILE A 195 10.02 -12.66 -12.26
N ASP A 196 9.80 -11.49 -12.85
CA ASP A 196 10.06 -11.25 -14.27
C ASP A 196 11.53 -10.89 -14.52
N GLU A 197 12.04 -11.28 -15.69
CA GLU A 197 13.44 -11.06 -16.05
C GLU A 197 13.80 -9.58 -16.24
N ARG A 198 12.85 -8.74 -16.67
CA ARG A 198 13.08 -7.30 -16.84
C ARG A 198 13.39 -6.65 -15.49
N SER A 199 12.60 -6.92 -14.46
CA SER A 199 12.82 -6.38 -13.11
C SER A 199 14.07 -6.95 -12.45
N LYS A 200 14.39 -8.23 -12.67
CA LYS A 200 15.67 -8.82 -12.20
C LYS A 200 16.87 -8.13 -12.84
N GLU A 201 16.83 -7.86 -14.14
CA GLU A 201 17.91 -7.15 -14.82
C GLU A 201 18.06 -5.72 -14.28
N ARG A 202 16.95 -5.00 -14.09
CA ARG A 202 16.97 -3.68 -13.47
C ARG A 202 17.51 -3.70 -12.05
N GLN A 203 17.22 -4.73 -11.26
CA GLN A 203 17.80 -4.92 -9.93
C GLN A 203 19.31 -5.17 -10.00
N ARG A 204 19.80 -5.94 -11.00
CA ARG A 204 21.24 -6.12 -11.24
C ARG A 204 21.93 -4.80 -11.60
N GLN A 205 21.34 -4.03 -12.52
CA GLN A 205 21.84 -2.71 -12.88
C GLN A 205 21.89 -1.78 -11.65
N LEU A 206 20.85 -1.77 -10.83
CA LEU A 206 20.85 -0.99 -9.59
C LEU A 206 22.02 -1.38 -8.65
N MET A 207 22.34 -2.67 -8.53
CA MET A 207 23.50 -3.11 -7.74
C MET A 207 24.83 -2.60 -8.32
N GLU A 208 24.97 -2.57 -9.64
CA GLU A 208 26.16 -2.04 -10.31
C GLU A 208 26.26 -0.52 -10.10
N ASP A 209 25.15 0.20 -10.25
CA ASP A 209 25.06 1.65 -10.00
C ASP A 209 25.48 1.99 -8.56
N VAL A 210 25.00 1.21 -7.58
CA VAL A 210 25.35 1.38 -6.16
C VAL A 210 26.85 1.21 -5.96
N ARG A 211 27.46 0.15 -6.51
CA ARG A 211 28.91 -0.08 -6.40
C ARG A 211 29.70 1.07 -7.00
N ALA A 212 29.30 1.55 -8.17
CA ALA A 212 29.95 2.69 -8.83
C ALA A 212 29.81 3.98 -8.00
N HIS A 213 28.61 4.25 -7.46
CA HIS A 213 28.35 5.43 -6.63
C HIS A 213 29.27 5.48 -5.41
N TYR A 214 29.41 4.38 -4.68
CA TYR A 214 30.24 4.33 -3.47
C TYR A 214 31.74 4.26 -3.77
N ALA A 215 32.17 3.64 -4.88
CA ALA A 215 33.57 3.64 -5.30
C ALA A 215 34.07 5.04 -5.70
N ALA A 216 33.18 5.91 -6.17
CA ALA A 216 33.52 7.27 -6.60
C ALA A 216 33.61 8.29 -5.45
N ARG A 217 33.16 7.93 -4.23
CA ARG A 217 33.28 8.82 -3.09
C ARG A 217 34.75 8.82 -2.65
N PRO A 218 35.44 9.98 -2.60
CA PRO A 218 36.79 10.03 -2.06
C PRO A 218 36.74 9.42 -0.67
N GLY A 219 37.68 8.52 -0.37
CA GLY A 219 37.67 7.76 0.87
C GLY A 219 37.44 8.71 2.04
N ASP A 220 36.30 8.56 2.71
CA ASP A 220 36.24 8.87 4.14
C ASP A 220 37.15 7.82 4.79
N ASP A 221 38.47 8.02 4.64
CA ASP A 221 39.48 7.35 5.42
C ASP A 221 39.19 7.82 6.85
N VAL A 222 38.29 7.10 7.52
CA VAL A 222 38.08 7.24 8.95
C VAL A 222 39.42 6.83 9.55
N GLU A 223 40.27 7.83 9.83
CA GLU A 223 41.44 7.64 10.66
C GLU A 223 40.93 7.09 12.00
N VAL A 224 40.98 5.77 12.13
CA VAL A 224 40.75 5.11 13.40
C VAL A 224 42.00 5.38 14.22
N GLU A 225 42.03 6.51 14.93
CA GLU A 225 43.03 6.74 15.96
C GLU A 225 42.94 5.59 16.97
N ALA A 226 44.05 4.85 17.09
CA ALA A 226 44.23 3.68 17.94
C ALA A 226 44.56 4.06 19.39
#